data_AF-A0AA85K0Y4-F1
#
_entry.id   AF-A0AA85K0Y4-F1
#
_cell.length_a   1.000
_cell.length_b   1.000
_cell.length_c   1.000
_cell.angle_alpha   90.00
_cell.angle_beta   90.00
_cell.angle_gamma   90.00
#
_symmetry.space_group_name_H-M   'P 1'
#
loop_
_entity.id
_entity.type
_entity.pdbx_description
1 polymer ?
#
loop_
_entity_poly.entity_id
_entity_poly.type
_entity_poly.pdbx_seq_one_letter_code
_entity_poly.pdbx_strand_id
1 'polypeptide(L)'
;MEDWKTSLKLPPKDNRIKTIDVLSEKGNTFEDFCLKRDLLKGIYEKGWESPSPIQESSIPIALTGRDILARAKNGTGKTGAYVIPLLEKIDASIGSLQALILVPTRELALQTSQITKEISKYLNIEVMVSTGGTNLVEDLIRLDKVVHVLIATPGRTLDFLKRSLIKTDKCSVLVLDEADKLLSLGFIDLIDDVICKLPTDRQIMLFSATFPISVQSFMKKHLHSPYEINLMDELTLKGITQFYAYVQEKQKVHCLNTLFSRLQINQAIIFCNTAQRVELLAKKITELGYSCYYIHARMPQHYRNRVFHDFRAGHCRNLVCTDLFTRGIDIPPVNVVINFDFPQYAETYLHRIGRSGRFGHLGIAINLITYDDR
;
A
#
# COMPACT_ATOMS: atom_id res chain seq x y z
N MET A 1 -16.58 -33.90 -9.97
CA MET A 1 -16.52 -32.42 -9.97
C MET A 1 -15.25 -32.06 -10.73
N GLU A 2 -15.35 -31.44 -11.90
CA GLU A 2 -14.16 -30.96 -12.61
C GLU A 2 -13.38 -30.01 -11.70
N ASP A 3 -12.10 -30.30 -11.51
CA ASP A 3 -11.20 -29.48 -10.72
C ASP A 3 -10.98 -28.16 -11.47
N TRP A 4 -11.81 -27.16 -11.18
CA TRP A 4 -11.81 -25.85 -11.83
C TRP A 4 -10.44 -25.17 -11.77
N LYS A 5 -9.57 -25.59 -10.85
CA LYS A 5 -8.16 -25.16 -10.77
C LYS A 5 -7.38 -25.52 -12.03
N THR A 6 -7.71 -26.63 -12.69
CA THR A 6 -7.05 -27.06 -13.95
C THR A 6 -7.29 -26.11 -15.12
N SER A 7 -8.36 -25.31 -15.07
CA SER A 7 -8.68 -24.30 -16.10
C SER A 7 -8.03 -22.93 -15.88
N LEU A 8 -7.37 -22.73 -14.73
CA LEU A 8 -6.79 -21.43 -14.36
C LEU A 8 -5.42 -21.23 -15.00
N LYS A 9 -5.18 -20.00 -15.49
CA LYS A 9 -3.84 -19.58 -15.91
C LYS A 9 -3.06 -19.10 -14.70
N LEU A 10 -2.37 -20.02 -14.04
CA LEU A 10 -1.55 -19.70 -12.87
C LEU A 10 -0.26 -18.97 -13.28
N PRO A 11 0.17 -17.95 -12.52
CA PRO A 11 1.46 -17.32 -12.72
C PRO A 11 2.61 -18.28 -12.32
N PRO A 12 3.85 -18.03 -12.81
CA PRO A 12 5.00 -18.81 -12.38
C PRO A 12 5.20 -18.73 -10.86
N LYS A 13 5.53 -19.86 -10.24
CA LYS A 13 5.74 -19.93 -8.78
C LYS A 13 6.92 -19.06 -8.35
N ASP A 14 6.70 -18.24 -7.33
CA ASP A 14 7.75 -17.47 -6.69
C ASP A 14 8.55 -18.37 -5.73
N ASN A 15 9.69 -18.86 -6.21
CA ASN A 15 10.57 -19.79 -5.48
C ASN A 15 11.59 -19.07 -4.57
N ARG A 16 11.48 -17.75 -4.39
CA ARG A 16 12.37 -17.00 -3.49
C ARG A 16 12.06 -17.31 -2.02
N ILE A 17 13.06 -17.18 -1.15
CA ILE A 17 12.94 -17.40 0.31
C ILE A 17 11.98 -16.36 0.90
N LYS A 18 11.02 -16.83 1.70
CA LYS A 18 10.03 -15.99 2.39
C LYS A 18 10.25 -16.05 3.89
N THR A 19 10.12 -14.91 4.57
CA THR A 19 10.11 -14.83 6.04
C THR A 19 8.82 -15.40 6.63
N ILE A 20 8.92 -15.84 7.89
CA ILE A 20 7.85 -16.52 8.65
C ILE A 20 6.58 -15.66 8.72
N ASP A 21 6.70 -14.33 8.81
CA ASP A 21 5.56 -13.41 8.92
C ASP A 21 4.78 -13.18 7.61
N VAL A 22 5.11 -13.93 6.55
CA VAL A 22 4.35 -14.00 5.30
C VAL A 22 3.89 -15.42 4.99
N LEU A 23 4.48 -16.44 5.64
CA LEU A 23 4.07 -17.82 5.50
C LEU A 23 2.86 -18.10 6.39
N SER A 24 1.89 -18.86 5.87
CA SER A 24 0.79 -19.38 6.67
C SER A 24 1.37 -20.16 7.86
N GLU A 25 0.96 -19.79 9.07
CA GLU A 25 1.39 -20.49 10.29
C GLU A 25 0.56 -21.75 10.54
N LYS A 26 -0.66 -21.81 9.98
CA LYS A 26 -1.66 -22.84 10.27
C LYS A 26 -1.89 -23.84 9.14
N GLY A 27 -1.28 -23.64 7.97
CA GLY A 27 -1.49 -24.48 6.80
C GLY A 27 -2.87 -24.32 6.16
N ASN A 28 -3.56 -23.22 6.48
CA ASN A 28 -4.89 -22.93 5.92
C ASN A 28 -4.76 -22.56 4.43
N THR A 29 -5.87 -22.73 3.72
CA THR A 29 -6.06 -22.30 2.35
C THR A 29 -7.17 -21.24 2.29
N PHE A 30 -7.28 -20.52 1.18
CA PHE A 30 -8.40 -19.58 1.01
C PHE A 30 -9.77 -20.27 0.93
N GLU A 31 -9.80 -21.58 0.62
CA GLU A 31 -11.03 -22.38 0.57
C GLU A 31 -11.65 -22.57 1.96
N ASP A 32 -10.82 -22.57 3.01
CA ASP A 32 -11.27 -22.72 4.41
C ASP A 32 -12.09 -21.53 4.91
N PHE A 33 -12.07 -20.40 4.19
CA PHE A 33 -12.86 -19.21 4.51
C PHE A 33 -14.27 -19.22 3.90
N CYS A 34 -14.67 -20.29 3.19
CA CYS A 34 -16.01 -20.44 2.60
C CYS A 34 -16.41 -19.29 1.65
N LEU A 35 -15.46 -18.78 0.86
CA LEU A 35 -15.66 -17.66 -0.07
C LEU A 35 -16.44 -18.08 -1.33
N LYS A 36 -17.03 -17.09 -2.03
CA LYS A 36 -17.62 -17.29 -3.36
C LYS A 36 -16.61 -17.97 -4.30
N ARG A 37 -17.09 -18.94 -5.08
CA ARG A 37 -16.25 -19.68 -6.04
C ARG A 37 -15.56 -18.76 -7.04
N ASP A 38 -16.25 -17.73 -7.51
CA ASP A 38 -15.68 -16.77 -8.46
C ASP A 38 -14.64 -15.85 -7.83
N LEU A 39 -14.76 -15.56 -6.52
CA LEU A 39 -13.73 -14.87 -5.77
C LEU A 39 -12.48 -15.75 -5.62
N LEU A 40 -12.65 -17.03 -5.28
CA LEU A 40 -11.54 -17.99 -5.19
C LEU A 40 -10.78 -18.10 -6.52
N LYS A 41 -11.47 -18.16 -7.67
CA LYS A 41 -10.82 -18.13 -8.99
C LYS A 41 -9.88 -16.94 -9.16
N GLY A 42 -10.35 -15.73 -8.83
CA GLY A 42 -9.52 -14.52 -8.92
C GLY A 42 -8.30 -14.57 -7.99
N ILE A 43 -8.46 -15.08 -6.77
CA ILE A 43 -7.37 -15.24 -5.79
C ILE A 43 -6.29 -16.21 -6.32
N TYR A 44 -6.69 -17.38 -6.84
CA TYR A 44 -5.73 -18.36 -7.36
C TYR A 44 -5.07 -17.90 -8.67
N GLU A 45 -5.80 -17.27 -9.60
CA GLU A 45 -5.19 -16.68 -10.82
C GLU A 45 -4.20 -15.55 -10.50
N LYS A 46 -4.41 -14.82 -9.41
CA LYS A 46 -3.44 -13.84 -8.91
C LYS A 46 -2.12 -14.49 -8.47
N GLY A 47 -2.14 -15.79 -8.17
CA GLY A 47 -1.03 -16.58 -7.66
C GLY A 47 -0.99 -16.70 -6.13
N TRP A 48 -2.11 -16.44 -5.45
CA TRP A 48 -2.19 -16.55 -3.99
C TRP A 48 -2.73 -17.93 -3.60
N GLU A 49 -1.82 -18.84 -3.22
CA GLU A 49 -2.17 -20.21 -2.85
C GLU A 49 -2.58 -20.33 -1.37
N SER A 50 -1.84 -19.66 -0.48
CA SER A 50 -2.06 -19.69 0.97
C SER A 50 -2.17 -18.27 1.53
N PRO A 51 -3.07 -18.04 2.49
CA PRO A 51 -3.20 -16.75 3.17
C PRO A 51 -1.96 -16.45 4.02
N SER A 52 -1.56 -15.18 4.07
CA SER A 52 -0.54 -14.72 5.03
C SER A 52 -1.11 -14.61 6.45
N PRO A 53 -0.28 -14.49 7.50
CA PRO A 53 -0.76 -14.40 8.89
C PRO A 53 -1.78 -13.27 9.12
N ILE A 54 -1.60 -12.12 8.45
CA ILE A 54 -2.58 -11.02 8.52
C ILE A 54 -3.91 -11.38 7.85
N GLN A 55 -3.87 -12.10 6.73
CA GLN A 55 -5.07 -12.55 6.02
C GLN A 55 -5.81 -13.63 6.83
N GLU A 56 -5.09 -14.60 7.40
CA GLU A 56 -5.67 -15.63 8.27
C GLU A 56 -6.34 -15.03 9.51
N SER A 57 -5.76 -13.98 10.07
CA SER A 57 -6.27 -13.34 11.28
C SER A 57 -7.43 -12.39 11.00
N SER A 58 -7.42 -11.69 9.86
CA SER A 58 -8.40 -10.64 9.57
C SER A 58 -9.59 -11.10 8.74
N ILE A 59 -9.40 -12.01 7.76
CA ILE A 59 -10.47 -12.39 6.82
C ILE A 59 -11.69 -12.98 7.55
N PRO A 60 -11.54 -13.99 8.43
CA PRO A 60 -12.70 -14.58 9.10
C PRO A 60 -13.45 -13.55 9.94
N ILE A 61 -12.72 -12.68 10.65
CA ILE A 61 -13.32 -11.64 11.49
C ILE A 61 -14.03 -10.59 10.64
N ALA A 62 -13.44 -10.19 9.52
CA ALA A 62 -14.04 -9.22 8.60
C ALA A 62 -15.35 -9.74 8.01
N LEU A 63 -15.42 -11.03 7.68
CA LEU A 63 -16.64 -11.68 7.17
C LEU A 63 -17.78 -11.68 8.19
N THR A 64 -17.50 -11.63 9.49
CA THR A 64 -18.55 -11.49 10.53
C THR A 64 -19.17 -10.10 10.59
N GLY A 65 -18.61 -9.11 9.89
CA GLY A 65 -19.07 -7.72 9.92
C GLY A 65 -18.50 -6.88 11.06
N ARG A 66 -17.63 -7.44 11.91
CA ARG A 66 -16.99 -6.72 13.01
C ARG A 66 -15.94 -5.72 12.51
N ASP A 67 -15.83 -4.58 13.20
CA ASP A 67 -14.76 -3.62 12.98
C ASP A 67 -13.39 -4.25 13.23
N ILE A 68 -12.38 -3.83 12.46
CA ILE A 68 -11.02 -4.35 12.57
C ILE A 68 -10.04 -3.21 12.79
N LEU A 69 -9.15 -3.42 13.75
CA LEU A 69 -7.92 -2.66 13.88
C LEU A 69 -6.75 -3.61 13.63
N ALA A 70 -6.01 -3.40 12.55
CA ALA A 70 -4.90 -4.25 12.18
C ALA A 70 -3.57 -3.49 12.13
N ARG A 71 -2.62 -3.91 12.98
CA ARG A 71 -1.21 -3.52 12.90
C ARG A 71 -0.43 -4.58 12.14
N ALA A 72 0.03 -4.21 10.95
CA ALA A 72 0.90 -5.06 10.16
C ALA A 72 1.85 -4.25 9.28
N LYS A 73 3.07 -4.77 9.12
CA LYS A 73 4.10 -4.17 8.26
C LYS A 73 3.65 -4.16 6.79
N ASN A 74 4.29 -3.31 6.01
CA ASN A 74 4.04 -3.26 4.57
C ASN A 74 4.58 -4.52 3.87
N GLY A 75 3.91 -4.97 2.82
CA GLY A 75 4.33 -6.15 2.05
C GLY A 75 3.99 -7.52 2.67
N THR A 76 3.09 -7.60 3.65
CA THR A 76 2.59 -8.88 4.23
C THR A 76 1.26 -9.34 3.64
N GLY A 77 0.76 -8.69 2.59
CA GLY A 77 -0.54 -9.03 1.99
C GLY A 77 -1.75 -8.32 2.63
N LYS A 78 -1.54 -7.21 3.35
CA LYS A 78 -2.61 -6.37 3.93
C LYS A 78 -3.74 -6.04 2.95
N THR A 79 -3.41 -5.73 1.69
CA THR A 79 -4.43 -5.44 0.67
C THR A 79 -5.40 -6.60 0.48
N GLY A 80 -4.89 -7.84 0.36
CA GLY A 80 -5.77 -9.02 0.29
C GLY A 80 -6.61 -9.20 1.56
N ALA A 81 -6.04 -8.86 2.72
CA ALA A 81 -6.65 -9.02 4.03
C ALA A 81 -7.95 -8.21 4.20
N TYR A 82 -8.10 -7.08 3.51
CA TYR A 82 -9.34 -6.30 3.46
C TYR A 82 -10.12 -6.40 2.15
N VAL A 83 -9.45 -6.59 1.00
CA VAL A 83 -10.13 -6.68 -0.30
C VAL A 83 -10.96 -7.95 -0.42
N ILE A 84 -10.44 -9.09 0.05
CA ILE A 84 -11.14 -10.38 -0.02
C ILE A 84 -12.49 -10.33 0.72
N PRO A 85 -12.55 -9.99 2.02
CA PRO A 85 -13.83 -9.94 2.73
C PRO A 85 -14.75 -8.84 2.21
N LEU A 86 -14.19 -7.71 1.74
CA LEU A 86 -14.96 -6.64 1.11
C LEU A 86 -15.66 -7.12 -0.17
N LEU A 87 -14.96 -7.81 -1.07
CA LEU A 87 -15.54 -8.35 -2.31
C LEU A 87 -16.54 -9.47 -2.03
N GLU A 88 -16.31 -10.27 -1.00
CA GLU A 88 -17.24 -11.31 -0.57
C GLU A 88 -18.58 -10.69 -0.11
N LYS A 89 -18.55 -9.58 0.63
CA LYS A 89 -19.75 -8.92 1.16
C LYS A 89 -20.56 -8.15 0.09
N ILE A 90 -19.93 -7.74 -1.01
CA ILE A 90 -20.61 -6.95 -2.05
C ILE A 90 -21.59 -7.81 -2.85
N ASP A 91 -22.74 -7.23 -3.15
CA ASP A 91 -23.76 -7.77 -4.04
C ASP A 91 -23.72 -7.04 -5.39
N ALA A 92 -23.24 -7.74 -6.44
CA ALA A 92 -23.12 -7.19 -7.79
C ALA A 92 -24.48 -6.91 -8.47
N SER A 93 -25.59 -7.43 -7.95
CA SER A 93 -26.93 -7.14 -8.48
C SER A 93 -27.41 -5.72 -8.11
N ILE A 94 -26.83 -5.13 -7.06
CA ILE A 94 -27.21 -3.81 -6.57
C ILE A 94 -26.26 -2.77 -7.14
N GLY A 95 -26.73 -2.04 -8.16
CA GLY A 95 -25.98 -0.97 -8.83
C GLY A 95 -25.78 0.30 -8.00
N SER A 96 -25.11 0.20 -6.85
CA SER A 96 -24.80 1.30 -5.94
C SER A 96 -23.45 1.11 -5.26
N LEU A 97 -22.88 2.21 -4.76
CA LEU A 97 -21.66 2.17 -3.96
C LEU A 97 -21.92 1.42 -2.64
N GLN A 98 -21.20 0.32 -2.44
CA GLN A 98 -21.33 -0.56 -1.27
C GLN A 98 -20.10 -0.54 -0.38
N ALA A 99 -18.92 -0.21 -0.93
CA ALA A 99 -17.69 -0.13 -0.18
C ALA A 99 -16.81 1.06 -0.59
N LEU A 100 -16.17 1.67 0.39
CA LEU A 100 -15.23 2.77 0.23
C LEU A 100 -13.86 2.38 0.80
N ILE A 101 -12.81 2.52 0.01
CA ILE A 101 -11.42 2.31 0.45
C ILE A 101 -10.69 3.65 0.38
N LEU A 102 -10.33 4.18 1.55
CA LEU A 102 -9.55 5.40 1.68
C LEU A 102 -8.07 5.07 1.75
N VAL A 103 -7.28 5.79 0.95
CA VAL A 103 -5.83 5.65 0.86
C VAL A 103 -5.17 7.03 0.82
N PRO A 104 -3.97 7.22 1.41
CA PRO A 104 -3.35 8.54 1.51
C PRO A 104 -2.76 9.04 0.20
N THR A 105 -2.39 8.15 -0.73
CA THR A 105 -1.67 8.49 -1.96
C THR A 105 -2.38 7.95 -3.20
N ARG A 106 -2.16 8.59 -4.35
CA ARG A 106 -2.81 8.19 -5.61
C ARG A 106 -2.27 6.86 -6.11
N GLU A 107 -0.99 6.67 -5.89
CA GLU A 107 -0.23 5.51 -6.32
C GLU A 107 -0.67 4.27 -5.56
N LEU A 108 -0.94 4.39 -4.24
CA LEU A 108 -1.55 3.31 -3.48
C LEU A 108 -2.99 3.05 -3.97
N ALA A 109 -3.76 4.09 -4.31
CA ALA A 109 -5.10 3.90 -4.89
C ALA A 109 -5.05 3.06 -6.17
N LEU A 110 -4.11 3.37 -7.08
CA LEU A 110 -3.92 2.62 -8.32
C LEU A 110 -3.51 1.18 -8.04
N GLN A 111 -2.54 0.94 -7.14
CA GLN A 111 -2.12 -0.40 -6.77
C GLN A 111 -3.26 -1.22 -6.14
N THR A 112 -3.96 -0.66 -5.16
CA THR A 112 -5.10 -1.30 -4.52
C THR A 112 -6.16 -1.63 -5.56
N SER A 113 -6.45 -0.71 -6.48
CA SER A 113 -7.43 -0.96 -7.54
C SER A 113 -7.03 -2.06 -8.52
N GLN A 114 -5.75 -2.15 -8.85
CA GLN A 114 -5.24 -3.19 -9.73
C GLN A 114 -5.44 -4.55 -9.06
N ILE A 115 -5.06 -4.66 -7.79
CA ILE A 115 -5.25 -5.89 -6.99
C ILE A 115 -6.74 -6.22 -6.87
N THR A 116 -7.59 -5.24 -6.54
CA THR A 116 -9.04 -5.45 -6.43
C THR A 116 -9.64 -5.94 -7.73
N LYS A 117 -9.28 -5.35 -8.89
CA LYS A 117 -9.77 -5.77 -10.21
C LYS A 117 -9.28 -7.16 -10.62
N GLU A 118 -8.02 -7.49 -10.32
CA GLU A 118 -7.46 -8.82 -10.59
C GLU A 118 -8.22 -9.90 -9.79
N ILE A 119 -8.50 -9.64 -8.51
CA ILE A 119 -9.23 -10.57 -7.63
C ILE A 119 -10.73 -10.61 -7.97
N SER A 120 -11.33 -9.47 -8.34
CA SER A 120 -12.76 -9.37 -8.66
C SER A 120 -13.10 -9.72 -10.10
N LYS A 121 -12.14 -10.23 -10.89
CA LYS A 121 -12.27 -10.50 -12.33
C LYS A 121 -13.52 -11.31 -12.70
N TYR A 122 -13.97 -12.19 -11.82
CA TYR A 122 -15.13 -13.07 -12.04
C TYR A 122 -16.40 -12.63 -11.29
N LEU A 123 -16.38 -11.52 -10.54
CA LEU A 123 -17.47 -11.14 -9.63
C LEU A 123 -18.48 -10.14 -10.22
N ASN A 124 -18.36 -9.72 -11.48
CA ASN A 124 -19.18 -8.64 -12.07
C ASN A 124 -19.22 -7.36 -11.20
N ILE A 125 -18.17 -7.12 -10.41
CA ILE A 125 -18.05 -5.97 -9.51
C ILE A 125 -17.25 -4.85 -10.21
N GLU A 126 -17.93 -3.74 -10.43
CA GLU A 126 -17.31 -2.49 -10.89
C GLU A 126 -16.52 -1.74 -9.80
N VAL A 127 -15.23 -1.52 -10.07
CA VAL A 127 -14.28 -0.81 -9.19
C VAL A 127 -13.83 0.49 -9.84
N MET A 128 -14.02 1.62 -9.14
CA MET A 128 -13.57 2.95 -9.55
C MET A 128 -12.41 3.43 -8.68
N VAL A 129 -11.46 4.14 -9.30
CA VAL A 129 -10.43 4.89 -8.60
C VAL A 129 -10.66 6.37 -8.82
N SER A 130 -10.60 7.16 -7.77
CA SER A 130 -10.63 8.61 -7.89
C SER A 130 -9.73 9.26 -6.87
N THR A 131 -8.84 10.13 -7.32
CA THR A 131 -7.84 10.74 -6.44
C THR A 131 -7.74 12.22 -6.77
N GLY A 132 -7.23 13.04 -5.85
CA GLY A 132 -6.98 14.45 -6.17
C GLY A 132 -6.21 14.57 -7.50
N GLY A 133 -6.36 15.68 -8.23
CA GLY A 133 -5.66 15.96 -9.49
C GLY A 133 -5.78 14.94 -10.64
N THR A 134 -6.72 13.99 -10.61
CA THR A 134 -7.35 13.49 -11.84
C THR A 134 -8.43 14.49 -12.29
N ASN A 135 -8.78 14.44 -13.57
CA ASN A 135 -9.79 15.31 -14.17
C ASN A 135 -11.17 14.98 -13.58
N LEU A 136 -11.81 15.96 -12.93
CA LEU A 136 -13.12 15.79 -12.33
C LEU A 136 -14.18 15.41 -13.38
N VAL A 137 -14.07 15.90 -14.61
CA VAL A 137 -15.03 15.61 -15.69
C VAL A 137 -14.99 14.12 -16.06
N GLU A 138 -13.80 13.52 -16.13
CA GLU A 138 -13.66 12.08 -16.40
C GLU A 138 -14.22 11.23 -15.27
N ASP A 139 -14.02 11.66 -14.02
CA ASP A 139 -14.61 10.99 -12.86
C ASP A 139 -16.14 11.07 -12.90
N LEU A 140 -16.72 12.21 -13.28
CA LEU A 140 -18.18 12.35 -13.43
C LEU A 140 -18.74 11.40 -14.50
N ILE A 141 -18.12 11.36 -15.68
CA ILE A 141 -18.51 10.42 -16.75
C ILE A 141 -18.39 8.97 -16.27
N ARG A 142 -17.41 8.66 -15.42
CA ARG A 142 -17.28 7.31 -14.85
C ARG A 142 -18.36 7.02 -13.79
N LEU A 143 -18.77 8.01 -13.01
CA LEU A 143 -19.82 7.89 -11.99
C LEU A 143 -21.22 7.74 -12.59
N ASP A 144 -21.44 8.12 -13.86
CA ASP A 144 -22.67 7.80 -14.58
C ASP A 144 -22.87 6.29 -14.79
N LYS A 145 -21.78 5.52 -14.73
CA LYS A 145 -21.82 4.05 -14.75
C LYS A 145 -21.84 3.51 -13.33
N VAL A 146 -22.32 2.27 -13.19
CA VAL A 146 -22.34 1.56 -11.90
C VAL A 146 -20.94 1.51 -11.27
N VAL A 147 -20.88 1.77 -9.97
CA VAL A 147 -19.68 1.65 -9.12
C VAL A 147 -20.11 0.97 -7.83
N HIS A 148 -19.52 -0.19 -7.54
CA HIS A 148 -19.75 -0.90 -6.27
C HIS A 148 -18.66 -0.58 -5.25
N VAL A 149 -17.42 -0.41 -5.71
CA VAL A 149 -16.25 -0.08 -4.88
C VAL A 149 -15.61 1.21 -5.36
N LEU A 150 -15.46 2.17 -4.45
CA LEU A 150 -14.68 3.39 -4.69
C LEU A 150 -13.38 3.33 -3.91
N ILE A 151 -12.25 3.45 -4.59
CA ILE A 151 -10.91 3.56 -4.00
C ILE A 151 -10.42 4.98 -4.22
N ALA A 152 -10.23 5.74 -3.14
CA ALA A 152 -10.03 7.17 -3.27
C ALA A 152 -9.19 7.82 -2.17
N THR A 153 -8.65 9.00 -2.49
CA THR A 153 -8.01 9.88 -1.50
C THR A 153 -9.05 10.72 -0.75
N PRO A 154 -8.88 10.99 0.56
CA PRO A 154 -9.91 11.63 1.40
C PRO A 154 -10.50 12.92 0.83
N GLY A 155 -9.66 13.85 0.36
CA GLY A 155 -10.14 15.13 -0.16
C GLY A 155 -11.04 15.00 -1.40
N ARG A 156 -10.78 14.01 -2.27
CA ARG A 156 -11.60 13.75 -3.46
C ARG A 156 -12.91 13.06 -3.09
N THR A 157 -12.86 12.10 -2.18
CA THR A 157 -14.07 11.47 -1.63
C THR A 157 -14.99 12.52 -0.99
N LEU A 158 -14.42 13.42 -0.20
CA LEU A 158 -15.18 14.48 0.46
C LEU A 158 -15.80 15.46 -0.54
N ASP A 159 -15.09 15.82 -1.62
CA ASP A 159 -15.64 16.66 -2.69
C ASP A 159 -16.85 15.98 -3.37
N PHE A 160 -16.78 14.67 -3.64
CA PHE A 160 -17.93 13.91 -4.16
C PHE A 160 -19.13 13.91 -3.21
N LEU A 161 -18.88 13.73 -1.91
CA LEU A 161 -19.94 13.72 -0.89
C LEU A 161 -20.56 15.11 -0.69
N LYS A 162 -19.74 16.18 -0.67
CA LYS A 162 -20.22 17.56 -0.51
C LYS A 162 -21.06 18.02 -1.70
N ARG A 163 -20.74 17.55 -2.91
CA ARG A 163 -21.48 17.85 -4.14
C ARG A 163 -22.60 16.84 -4.44
N SER A 164 -22.83 15.87 -3.56
CA SER A 164 -23.82 14.79 -3.76
C SER A 164 -23.64 14.02 -5.09
N LEU A 165 -22.39 13.86 -5.54
CA LEU A 165 -22.05 13.16 -6.79
C LEU A 165 -22.07 11.63 -6.62
N ILE A 166 -21.94 11.15 -5.38
CA ILE A 166 -22.06 9.74 -5.03
C ILE A 166 -23.14 9.56 -3.97
N LYS A 167 -23.92 8.48 -4.09
CA LYS A 167 -24.89 8.06 -3.07
C LYS A 167 -24.24 7.02 -2.18
N THR A 168 -24.24 7.26 -0.87
CA THR A 168 -23.59 6.41 0.13
C THR A 168 -24.57 5.57 0.94
N ASP A 169 -25.87 5.61 0.64
CA ASP A 169 -26.93 4.98 1.45
C ASP A 169 -26.71 3.48 1.69
N LYS A 170 -26.06 2.79 0.74
CA LYS A 170 -25.73 1.36 0.82
C LYS A 170 -24.26 1.06 1.10
N CYS A 171 -23.46 2.08 1.42
CA CYS A 171 -22.04 1.94 1.70
C CYS A 171 -21.82 1.39 3.12
N SER A 172 -21.86 0.07 3.24
CA SER A 172 -21.78 -0.66 4.52
C SER A 172 -20.36 -1.01 4.96
N VAL A 173 -19.35 -0.73 4.14
CA VAL A 173 -17.94 -1.01 4.44
C VAL A 173 -17.06 0.20 4.15
N LEU A 174 -16.27 0.61 5.15
CA LEU A 174 -15.21 1.60 5.02
C LEU A 174 -13.86 0.95 5.37
N VAL A 175 -12.88 1.10 4.50
CA VAL A 175 -11.50 0.67 4.74
C VAL A 175 -10.58 1.87 4.79
N LEU A 176 -9.67 1.90 5.75
CA LEU A 176 -8.59 2.88 5.84
C LEU A 176 -7.25 2.14 5.76
N ASP A 177 -6.52 2.28 4.65
CA ASP A 177 -5.19 1.71 4.46
C ASP A 177 -4.10 2.78 4.66
N GLU A 178 -2.98 2.42 5.28
CA GLU A 178 -1.95 3.35 5.79
C GLU A 178 -2.59 4.44 6.68
N ALA A 179 -3.40 3.99 7.65
CA ALA A 179 -4.26 4.86 8.45
C ALA A 179 -3.51 5.86 9.34
N ASP A 180 -2.28 5.58 9.76
CA ASP A 180 -1.40 6.54 10.42
C ASP A 180 -1.18 7.83 9.60
N LYS A 181 -1.25 7.74 8.27
CA LYS A 181 -1.17 8.90 7.37
C LYS A 181 -2.52 9.55 7.10
N LEU A 182 -3.57 8.75 6.99
CA LEU A 182 -4.94 9.28 6.86
C LEU A 182 -5.38 10.04 8.12
N LEU A 183 -4.82 9.70 9.26
CA LEU A 183 -5.16 10.27 10.57
C LEU A 183 -4.08 11.22 11.09
N SER A 184 -3.22 11.74 10.21
CA SER A 184 -2.30 12.83 10.57
C SER A 184 -3.03 14.16 10.64
N LEU A 185 -2.40 15.15 11.31
CA LEU A 185 -2.89 16.53 11.34
C LEU A 185 -3.19 17.03 9.92
N GLY A 186 -4.37 17.61 9.72
CA GLY A 186 -4.88 18.11 8.44
C GLY A 186 -5.70 17.10 7.61
N PHE A 187 -5.55 15.79 7.81
CA PHE A 187 -6.39 14.78 7.15
C PHE A 187 -7.51 14.25 8.05
N ILE A 188 -7.30 14.21 9.37
CA ILE A 188 -8.26 13.65 10.32
C ILE A 188 -9.65 14.29 10.21
N ASP A 189 -9.73 15.61 10.05
CA ASP A 189 -11.00 16.34 9.91
C ASP A 189 -11.73 15.95 8.60
N LEU A 190 -10.97 15.68 7.52
CA LEU A 190 -11.54 15.22 6.27
C LEU A 190 -12.12 13.80 6.40
N ILE A 191 -11.45 12.93 7.15
CA ILE A 191 -11.92 11.57 7.41
C ILE A 191 -13.19 11.60 8.26
N ASP A 192 -13.20 12.42 9.32
CA ASP A 192 -14.37 12.62 10.17
C ASP A 192 -15.58 13.09 9.35
N ASP A 193 -15.40 14.10 8.49
CA ASP A 193 -16.43 14.59 7.57
C ASP A 193 -16.96 13.48 6.64
N VAL A 194 -16.07 12.64 6.09
CA VAL A 194 -16.46 11.52 5.23
C VAL A 194 -17.30 10.52 6.02
N ILE A 195 -16.89 10.14 7.21
CA ILE A 195 -17.59 9.17 8.08
C ILE A 195 -18.98 9.68 8.46
N CYS A 196 -19.12 10.98 8.74
CA CYS A 196 -20.41 11.60 9.02
C CYS A 196 -21.41 11.53 7.84
N LYS A 197 -20.93 11.34 6.61
CA LYS A 197 -21.75 11.19 5.40
C LYS A 197 -22.02 9.73 5.01
N LEU A 198 -21.47 8.77 5.76
CA LEU A 198 -21.74 7.34 5.57
C LEU A 198 -22.90 6.87 6.47
N PRO A 199 -23.60 5.78 6.12
CA PRO A 199 -24.63 5.18 6.96
C PRO A 199 -24.09 4.80 8.34
N THR A 200 -24.90 4.99 9.39
CA THR A 200 -24.48 4.69 10.78
C THR A 200 -24.15 3.23 11.00
N ASP A 201 -24.91 2.33 10.37
CA ASP A 201 -24.64 0.90 10.36
C ASP A 201 -23.65 0.57 9.24
N ARG A 202 -22.36 0.55 9.61
CA ARG A 202 -21.24 0.29 8.70
C ARG A 202 -20.14 -0.41 9.47
N GLN A 203 -19.38 -1.22 8.75
CA GLN A 203 -18.15 -1.83 9.23
C GLN A 203 -16.96 -0.96 8.85
N ILE A 204 -16.06 -0.70 9.80
CA ILE A 204 -14.81 0.02 9.58
C ILE A 204 -13.62 -0.93 9.78
N MET A 205 -12.78 -1.06 8.76
CA MET A 205 -11.54 -1.83 8.83
C MET A 205 -10.33 -0.91 8.66
N LEU A 206 -9.52 -0.79 9.71
CA LEU A 206 -8.38 0.10 9.77
C LEU A 206 -7.07 -0.71 9.74
N PHE A 207 -6.23 -0.44 8.74
CA PHE A 207 -4.93 -1.08 8.57
C PHE A 207 -3.82 -0.03 8.65
N SER A 208 -2.85 -0.27 9.54
CA SER A 208 -1.70 0.63 9.72
C SER A 208 -0.42 -0.13 10.04
N ALA A 209 0.73 0.48 9.71
CA ALA A 209 2.02 0.02 10.20
C ALA A 209 2.31 0.54 11.61
N THR A 210 1.77 1.71 11.97
CA THR A 210 2.04 2.40 13.24
C THR A 210 0.75 2.91 13.88
N PHE A 211 0.73 3.04 15.20
CA PHE A 211 -0.42 3.55 15.95
C PHE A 211 -0.03 4.75 16.81
N PRO A 212 0.17 5.94 16.20
CA PRO A 212 0.31 7.16 16.97
C PRO A 212 -0.97 7.49 17.74
N ILE A 213 -0.88 8.44 18.67
CA ILE A 213 -2.00 8.89 19.52
C ILE A 213 -3.23 9.26 18.67
N SER A 214 -3.04 9.88 17.50
CA SER A 214 -4.15 10.25 16.62
C SER A 214 -4.97 9.05 16.14
N VAL A 215 -4.32 7.90 15.88
CA VAL A 215 -5.04 6.66 15.53
C VAL A 215 -5.83 6.15 16.72
N GLN A 216 -5.24 6.15 17.92
CA GLN A 216 -5.95 5.71 19.14
C GLN A 216 -7.17 6.59 19.45
N SER A 217 -7.05 7.91 19.30
CA SER A 217 -8.16 8.85 19.47
C SER A 217 -9.27 8.61 18.43
N PHE A 218 -8.89 8.41 17.16
CA PHE A 218 -9.84 8.07 16.10
C PHE A 218 -10.59 6.77 16.39
N MET A 219 -9.87 5.72 16.82
CA MET A 219 -10.47 4.43 17.14
C MET A 219 -11.55 4.55 18.21
N LYS A 220 -11.25 5.24 19.32
CA LYS A 220 -12.19 5.43 20.43
C LYS A 220 -13.44 6.20 20.01
N LYS A 221 -13.33 7.06 19.01
CA LYS A 221 -14.44 7.90 18.52
C LYS A 221 -15.34 7.17 17.52
N HIS A 222 -14.76 6.36 16.62
CA HIS A 222 -15.48 5.86 15.43
C HIS A 222 -15.66 4.35 15.35
N LEU A 223 -14.84 3.55 16.05
CA LEU A 223 -14.93 2.10 15.97
C LEU A 223 -15.84 1.53 17.06
N HIS A 224 -16.60 0.49 16.71
CA HIS A 224 -17.51 -0.20 17.61
C HIS A 224 -16.97 -1.59 18.00
N SER A 225 -16.38 -1.70 19.19
CA SER A 225 -15.78 -2.94 19.71
C SER A 225 -14.85 -3.64 18.69
N PRO A 226 -13.84 -2.93 18.15
CA PRO A 226 -13.01 -3.46 17.08
C PRO A 226 -12.25 -4.71 17.55
N TYR A 227 -12.03 -5.65 16.64
CA TYR A 227 -11.09 -6.74 16.85
C TYR A 227 -9.68 -6.24 16.54
N GLU A 228 -8.82 -6.27 17.56
CA GLU A 228 -7.43 -5.82 17.44
C GLU A 228 -6.51 -6.97 17.01
N ILE A 229 -5.83 -6.77 15.89
CA ILE A 229 -4.84 -7.69 15.34
C ILE A 229 -3.49 -6.99 15.40
N ASN A 230 -2.59 -7.48 16.24
CA ASN A 230 -1.24 -6.96 16.36
C ASN A 230 -0.23 -8.05 16.00
N LEU A 231 0.30 -8.00 14.77
CA LEU A 231 1.31 -8.96 14.29
C LEU A 231 2.74 -8.42 14.36
N MET A 232 2.94 -7.35 15.13
CA MET A 232 4.23 -6.69 15.32
C MET A 232 4.45 -6.50 16.81
N ASP A 233 5.39 -7.24 17.39
CA ASP A 233 5.84 -7.04 18.78
C ASP A 233 6.83 -5.88 18.88
N GLU A 234 7.71 -5.75 17.88
CA GLU A 234 8.68 -4.66 17.73
C GLU A 234 8.52 -3.95 16.38
N LEU A 235 8.95 -2.68 16.30
CA LEU A 235 9.04 -1.90 15.06
C LEU A 235 10.22 -2.36 14.18
N THR A 236 10.39 -3.66 13.99
CA THR A 236 11.49 -4.26 13.22
C THR A 236 10.96 -4.96 11.97
N LEU A 237 11.67 -4.81 10.86
CA LEU A 237 11.31 -5.48 9.59
C LEU A 237 12.14 -6.74 9.43
N LYS A 238 11.52 -7.90 9.71
CA LYS A 238 12.11 -9.21 9.43
C LYS A 238 12.40 -9.33 7.93
N GLY A 239 13.59 -9.85 7.60
CA GLY A 239 14.07 -10.04 6.22
C GLY A 239 14.92 -8.90 5.69
N ILE A 240 15.04 -7.77 6.41
CA ILE A 240 15.85 -6.63 5.97
C ILE A 240 17.10 -6.51 6.84
N THR A 241 18.27 -6.73 6.24
CA THR A 241 19.56 -6.47 6.89
C THR A 241 19.85 -4.97 6.85
N GLN A 242 20.07 -4.38 8.02
CA GLN A 242 20.21 -2.94 8.17
C GLN A 242 21.65 -2.59 8.55
N PHE A 243 22.27 -1.68 7.78
CA PHE A 243 23.60 -1.17 8.03
C PHE A 243 23.58 0.35 8.15
N TYR A 244 24.58 0.91 8.82
CA TYR A 244 24.85 2.33 8.75
C TYR A 244 26.31 2.58 8.36
N ALA A 245 26.54 3.68 7.64
CA ALA A 245 27.85 4.20 7.31
C ALA A 245 27.94 5.62 7.87
N TYR A 246 28.90 5.83 8.77
CA TYR A 246 29.19 7.16 9.28
C TYR A 246 29.96 7.95 8.22
N VAL A 247 29.38 9.05 7.73
CA VAL A 247 29.92 9.83 6.62
C VAL A 247 29.71 11.33 6.85
N GLN A 248 30.65 12.15 6.39
CA GLN A 248 30.41 13.59 6.28
C GLN A 248 29.54 13.89 5.06
N GLU A 249 28.82 15.02 5.09
CA GLU A 249 27.91 15.41 4.00
C GLU A 249 28.61 15.42 2.63
N LYS A 250 29.84 15.96 2.56
CA LYS A 250 30.66 15.98 1.34
C LYS A 250 31.09 14.58 0.84
N GLN A 251 31.06 13.57 1.70
CA GLN A 251 31.47 12.20 1.38
C GLN A 251 30.29 11.32 0.93
N LYS A 252 29.04 11.74 1.16
CA LYS A 252 27.84 10.91 0.87
C LYS A 252 27.79 10.42 -0.58
N VAL A 253 28.07 11.29 -1.56
CA VAL A 253 28.06 10.91 -3.00
C VAL A 253 29.16 9.88 -3.30
N HIS A 254 30.35 10.03 -2.72
CA HIS A 254 31.45 9.08 -2.89
C HIS A 254 31.14 7.72 -2.24
N CYS A 255 30.55 7.74 -1.04
CA CYS A 255 30.07 6.54 -0.37
C CYS A 255 29.02 5.82 -1.23
N LEU A 256 28.04 6.55 -1.75
CA LEU A 256 26.99 6.00 -2.63
C LEU A 256 27.59 5.33 -3.88
N ASN A 257 28.56 5.95 -4.55
CA ASN A 257 29.24 5.35 -5.70
C ASN A 257 30.00 4.05 -5.33
N THR A 258 30.61 4.02 -4.14
CA THR A 258 31.26 2.82 -3.62
C THR A 258 30.25 1.70 -3.35
N LEU A 259 29.06 2.04 -2.82
CA LEU A 259 27.98 1.08 -2.63
C LEU A 259 27.46 0.53 -3.96
N PHE A 260 27.27 1.37 -4.98
CA PHE A 260 26.83 0.95 -6.30
C PHE A 260 27.79 -0.03 -7.00
N SER A 261 29.10 0.13 -6.77
CA SER A 261 30.11 -0.76 -7.34
C SER A 261 30.29 -2.07 -6.57
N ARG A 262 30.05 -2.07 -5.25
CA ARG A 262 30.26 -3.26 -4.41
C ARG A 262 29.03 -4.14 -4.22
N LEU A 263 27.82 -3.56 -4.32
CA LEU A 263 26.58 -4.29 -4.08
C LEU A 263 25.99 -4.85 -5.37
N GLN A 264 25.48 -6.09 -5.27
CA GLN A 264 24.64 -6.66 -6.34
C GLN A 264 23.22 -6.10 -6.24
N ILE A 265 23.02 -4.92 -6.82
CA ILE A 265 21.73 -4.21 -6.83
C ILE A 265 20.88 -4.74 -7.99
N ASN A 266 19.67 -5.22 -7.74
CA ASN A 266 18.68 -5.45 -8.80
C ASN A 266 18.01 -4.12 -9.14
N GLN A 267 17.24 -3.57 -8.21
CA GLN A 267 16.81 -2.16 -8.22
C GLN A 267 17.04 -1.54 -6.84
N ALA A 268 17.35 -0.24 -6.82
CA ALA A 268 17.54 0.52 -5.59
C ALA A 268 16.60 1.73 -5.50
N ILE A 269 16.13 1.99 -4.28
CA ILE A 269 15.44 3.24 -3.93
C ILE A 269 16.33 4.04 -2.98
N ILE A 270 16.53 5.31 -3.30
CA ILE A 270 17.39 6.22 -2.54
C ILE A 270 16.55 7.37 -2.00
N PHE A 271 16.50 7.50 -0.68
CA PHE A 271 15.70 8.51 -0.02
C PHE A 271 16.51 9.76 0.32
N CYS A 272 15.96 10.91 -0.06
CA CYS A 272 16.42 12.22 0.37
C CYS A 272 15.31 12.95 1.12
N ASN A 273 15.67 13.86 2.03
CA ASN A 273 14.70 14.57 2.86
C ASN A 273 14.01 15.73 2.10
N THR A 274 14.60 16.25 1.02
CA THR A 274 14.04 17.38 0.26
C THR A 274 14.01 17.16 -1.25
N ALA A 275 13.05 17.79 -1.93
CA ALA A 275 12.90 17.72 -3.39
C ALA A 275 14.14 18.23 -4.15
N GLN A 276 14.74 19.32 -3.66
CA GLN A 276 15.95 19.88 -4.27
C GLN A 276 17.11 18.88 -4.21
N ARG A 277 17.27 18.17 -3.08
CA ARG A 277 18.30 17.14 -2.94
C ARG A 277 18.04 15.94 -3.84
N VAL A 278 16.77 15.55 -4.02
CA VAL A 278 16.38 14.51 -4.98
C VAL A 278 16.88 14.84 -6.40
N GLU A 279 16.59 16.04 -6.89
CA GLU A 279 17.01 16.47 -8.23
C GLU A 279 18.55 16.55 -8.37
N LEU A 280 19.22 17.15 -7.37
CA LEU A 280 20.69 17.27 -7.37
C LEU A 280 21.38 15.90 -7.34
N LEU A 281 20.90 14.99 -6.49
CA LEU A 281 21.46 13.66 -6.37
C LEU A 281 21.21 12.84 -7.65
N ALA A 282 20.02 12.90 -8.22
CA ALA A 282 19.70 12.21 -9.47
C ALA A 282 20.58 12.68 -10.63
N LYS A 283 20.84 14.00 -10.71
CA LYS A 283 21.79 14.56 -11.68
C LYS A 283 23.20 13.99 -11.46
N LYS A 284 23.68 13.96 -10.21
CA LYS A 284 25.01 13.42 -9.87
C LYS A 284 25.14 11.93 -10.17
N ILE A 285 24.11 11.13 -9.89
CA ILE A 285 24.09 9.70 -10.21
C ILE A 285 24.16 9.47 -11.72
N THR A 286 23.41 10.27 -12.50
CA THR A 286 23.45 10.23 -13.95
C THR A 286 24.82 10.65 -14.51
N GLU A 287 25.43 11.70 -13.95
CA GLU A 287 26.81 12.14 -14.30
C GLU A 287 27.86 11.05 -14.01
N LEU A 288 27.65 10.21 -12.99
CA LEU A 288 28.49 9.06 -12.67
C LEU A 288 28.28 7.85 -13.60
N GLY A 289 27.34 7.93 -14.55
CA GLY A 289 27.07 6.88 -15.53
C GLY A 289 26.04 5.83 -15.11
N TYR A 290 25.30 6.04 -14.02
CA TYR A 290 24.25 5.12 -13.58
C TYR A 290 22.86 5.58 -14.06
N SER A 291 22.05 4.63 -14.54
CA SER A 291 20.64 4.91 -14.85
C SER A 291 19.88 5.30 -13.58
N CYS A 292 19.21 6.44 -13.58
CA CYS A 292 18.44 6.91 -12.44
C CYS A 292 17.20 7.68 -12.88
N TYR A 293 16.04 7.34 -12.29
CA TYR A 293 14.90 8.25 -12.26
C TYR A 293 14.82 8.95 -10.93
N TYR A 294 14.03 10.03 -10.87
CA TYR A 294 13.77 10.73 -9.63
C TYR A 294 12.32 11.13 -9.50
N ILE A 295 11.86 11.25 -8.25
CA ILE A 295 10.47 11.56 -7.97
C ILE A 295 10.26 12.30 -6.65
N HIS A 296 9.53 13.42 -6.70
CA HIS A 296 9.19 14.21 -5.53
C HIS A 296 7.86 14.95 -5.70
N ALA A 297 7.32 15.46 -4.59
CA ALA A 297 5.97 16.06 -4.53
C ALA A 297 5.76 17.28 -5.45
N ARG A 298 6.83 18.01 -5.79
CA ARG A 298 6.77 19.21 -6.67
C ARG A 298 6.64 18.86 -8.16
N MET A 299 6.81 17.60 -8.55
CA MET A 299 6.67 17.19 -9.95
C MET A 299 5.19 17.11 -10.35
N PRO A 300 4.85 17.45 -11.62
CA PRO A 300 3.52 17.20 -12.15
C PRO A 300 3.15 15.71 -12.04
N GLN A 301 1.89 15.41 -11.71
CA GLN A 301 1.47 14.03 -11.44
C GLN A 301 1.69 13.09 -12.62
N HIS A 302 1.45 13.53 -13.85
CA HIS A 302 1.61 12.68 -15.03
C HIS A 302 3.05 12.18 -15.20
N TYR A 303 4.05 13.03 -14.92
CA TYR A 303 5.46 12.61 -14.88
C TYR A 303 5.73 11.62 -13.75
N ARG A 304 5.13 11.84 -12.57
CA ARG A 304 5.26 10.93 -11.44
C ARG A 304 4.74 9.53 -11.75
N ASN A 305 3.56 9.46 -12.36
CA ASN A 305 2.93 8.21 -12.79
C ASN A 305 3.81 7.49 -13.82
N ARG A 306 4.35 8.22 -14.79
CA ARG A 306 5.26 7.67 -15.81
C ARG A 306 6.52 7.09 -15.19
N VAL A 307 7.24 7.87 -14.38
CA VAL A 307 8.45 7.42 -13.68
C VAL A 307 8.19 6.17 -12.85
N PHE A 308 7.05 6.12 -12.16
CA PHE A 308 6.67 4.95 -11.38
C PHE A 308 6.42 3.71 -12.24
N HIS A 309 5.68 3.86 -13.33
CA HIS A 309 5.42 2.76 -14.26
C HIS A 309 6.73 2.25 -14.87
N ASP A 310 7.58 3.17 -15.35
CA ASP A 310 8.84 2.84 -16.00
C ASP A 310 9.82 2.17 -15.02
N PHE A 311 9.90 2.67 -13.78
CA PHE A 311 10.72 2.05 -12.74
C PHE A 311 10.19 0.68 -12.34
N ARG A 312 8.88 0.51 -12.16
CA ARG A 312 8.26 -0.79 -11.84
C ARG A 312 8.45 -1.82 -12.96
N ALA A 313 8.49 -1.37 -14.21
CA ALA A 313 8.76 -2.21 -15.39
C ALA A 313 10.25 -2.59 -15.54
N GLY A 314 11.15 -2.06 -14.69
CA GLY A 314 12.57 -2.37 -14.75
C GLY A 314 13.35 -1.56 -15.78
N HIS A 315 12.78 -0.47 -16.33
CA HIS A 315 13.48 0.39 -17.30
C HIS A 315 14.63 1.20 -16.67
N CYS A 316 14.73 1.23 -15.34
CA CYS A 316 15.79 1.93 -14.63
C CYS A 316 16.17 1.19 -13.34
N ARG A 317 17.47 1.19 -13.03
CA ARG A 317 18.01 0.51 -11.84
C ARG A 317 17.83 1.30 -10.54
N ASN A 318 17.84 2.63 -10.60
CA ASN A 318 17.83 3.48 -9.40
C ASN A 318 16.66 4.47 -9.44
N LEU A 319 16.00 4.66 -8.30
CA LEU A 319 14.99 5.68 -8.08
C LEU A 319 15.38 6.56 -6.90
N VAL A 320 15.57 7.85 -7.11
CA VAL A 320 15.79 8.82 -6.01
C VAL A 320 14.47 9.49 -5.66
N CYS A 321 14.07 9.50 -4.40
CA CYS A 321 12.77 10.04 -4.00
C CYS A 321 12.72 10.67 -2.61
N THR A 322 11.65 11.44 -2.38
CA THR A 322 11.22 11.83 -1.02
C THR A 322 10.20 10.83 -0.45
N ASP A 323 9.91 10.96 0.84
CA ASP A 323 9.01 10.08 1.60
C ASP A 323 7.59 9.92 1.06
N LEU A 324 7.10 10.93 0.35
CA LEU A 324 5.69 10.97 -0.04
C LEU A 324 5.38 9.92 -1.12
N PHE A 325 6.36 9.62 -1.98
CA PHE A 325 6.08 8.88 -3.20
C PHE A 325 5.95 7.38 -2.99
N THR A 326 6.72 6.78 -2.09
CA THR A 326 6.86 5.33 -2.06
C THR A 326 5.93 4.63 -1.05
N ARG A 327 5.08 5.33 -0.30
CA ARG A 327 4.23 4.74 0.77
C ARG A 327 3.15 3.82 0.22
N GLY A 328 2.87 2.69 0.89
CA GLY A 328 2.04 1.60 0.38
C GLY A 328 2.56 0.84 -0.87
N ILE A 329 3.29 1.51 -1.76
CA ILE A 329 3.66 0.97 -3.07
C ILE A 329 4.60 -0.24 -2.99
N ASP A 330 4.26 -1.27 -3.76
CA ASP A 330 5.02 -2.49 -3.98
C ASP A 330 5.84 -2.47 -5.26
N ILE A 331 7.15 -2.70 -5.13
CA ILE A 331 8.11 -2.76 -6.23
C ILE A 331 8.99 -4.01 -6.01
N PRO A 332 8.51 -5.20 -6.40
CA PRO A 332 9.15 -6.48 -6.07
C PRO A 332 10.63 -6.63 -6.43
N PRO A 333 11.18 -6.01 -7.50
CA PRO A 333 12.59 -6.13 -7.82
C PRO A 333 13.53 -5.32 -6.92
N VAL A 334 13.01 -4.45 -6.03
CA VAL A 334 13.84 -3.64 -5.13
C VAL A 334 14.42 -4.49 -4.00
N ASN A 335 15.74 -4.70 -4.05
CA ASN A 335 16.48 -5.44 -3.02
C ASN A 335 17.35 -4.53 -2.14
N VAL A 336 17.59 -3.28 -2.56
CA VAL A 336 18.41 -2.32 -1.81
C VAL A 336 17.65 -1.00 -1.59
N VAL A 337 17.60 -0.55 -0.34
CA VAL A 337 17.13 0.78 0.05
C VAL A 337 18.29 1.56 0.65
N ILE A 338 18.50 2.80 0.23
CA ILE A 338 19.54 3.67 0.76
C ILE A 338 18.89 4.93 1.32
N ASN A 339 19.05 5.17 2.61
CA ASN A 339 18.77 6.47 3.20
C ASN A 339 19.99 7.36 2.99
N PHE A 340 19.97 8.14 1.89
CA PHE A 340 21.02 9.13 1.62
C PHE A 340 20.97 10.26 2.66
N ASP A 341 19.75 10.64 3.05
CA ASP A 341 19.51 11.44 4.23
C ASP A 341 18.77 10.58 5.25
N PHE A 342 19.27 10.51 6.48
CA PHE A 342 18.62 9.77 7.54
C PHE A 342 17.29 10.47 7.94
N PRO A 343 16.20 9.71 8.15
CA PRO A 343 14.94 10.29 8.59
C PRO A 343 14.96 10.62 10.09
N GLN A 344 14.29 11.70 10.48
CA GLN A 344 14.20 12.12 11.89
C GLN A 344 13.27 11.24 12.75
N TYR A 345 12.27 10.61 12.12
CA TYR A 345 11.22 9.87 12.82
C TYR A 345 11.26 8.38 12.50
N ALA A 346 11.09 7.53 13.53
CA ALA A 346 11.11 6.08 13.41
C ALA A 346 10.03 5.53 12.47
N GLU A 347 8.85 6.17 12.44
CA GLU A 347 7.77 5.78 11.53
C GLU A 347 8.20 6.00 10.07
N THR A 348 8.85 7.14 9.79
CA THR A 348 9.36 7.43 8.46
C THR A 348 10.44 6.44 8.05
N TYR A 349 11.35 6.10 8.98
CA TYR A 349 12.35 5.06 8.77
C TYR A 349 11.71 3.73 8.37
N LEU A 350 10.75 3.24 9.17
CA LEU A 350 10.04 1.98 8.91
C LEU A 350 9.36 1.98 7.53
N HIS A 351 8.73 3.09 7.16
CA HIS A 351 8.08 3.26 5.87
C HIS A 351 9.07 3.21 4.70
N ARG A 352 10.27 3.79 4.85
CA ARG A 352 11.33 3.78 3.83
C ARG A 352 11.95 2.39 3.66
N ILE A 353 12.42 1.80 4.76
CA ILE A 353 13.16 0.53 4.67
C ILE A 353 12.24 -0.64 4.27
N GLY A 354 10.94 -0.59 4.63
CA GLY A 354 9.91 -1.54 4.18
C GLY A 354 9.55 -1.50 2.70
N ARG A 355 10.34 -0.79 1.87
CA ARG A 355 10.32 -0.92 0.41
C ARG A 355 11.23 -2.04 -0.12
N SER A 356 12.23 -2.45 0.66
CA SER A 356 13.00 -3.67 0.39
C SER A 356 12.41 -4.86 1.15
N GLY A 357 12.66 -6.07 0.66
CA GLY A 357 12.33 -7.30 1.39
C GLY A 357 10.83 -7.56 1.59
N ARG A 358 10.00 -7.23 0.58
CA ARG A 358 8.54 -7.46 0.62
C ARG A 358 8.18 -8.91 0.38
N PHE A 359 7.00 -9.34 0.85
CA PHE A 359 6.54 -10.75 0.80
C PHE A 359 7.54 -11.74 1.39
N GLY A 360 8.35 -11.25 2.34
CA GLY A 360 9.34 -12.03 3.05
C GLY A 360 10.64 -12.25 2.30
N HIS A 361 10.85 -11.54 1.19
CA HIS A 361 12.14 -11.55 0.50
C HIS A 361 13.23 -10.88 1.35
N LEU A 362 14.47 -11.24 1.08
CA LEU A 362 15.63 -10.61 1.73
C LEU A 362 15.93 -9.26 1.08
N GLY A 363 16.19 -8.25 1.89
CA GLY A 363 16.53 -6.90 1.47
C GLY A 363 17.68 -6.32 2.28
N ILE A 364 18.32 -5.28 1.74
CA ILE A 364 19.36 -4.52 2.43
C ILE A 364 18.91 -3.07 2.56
N ALA A 365 18.99 -2.51 3.76
CA ALA A 365 18.83 -1.10 4.02
C ALA A 365 20.16 -0.49 4.49
N ILE A 366 20.61 0.58 3.85
CA ILE A 366 21.87 1.26 4.19
C ILE A 366 21.59 2.71 4.56
N ASN A 367 22.09 3.13 5.70
CA ASN A 367 21.86 4.45 6.27
C ASN A 367 23.14 5.28 6.23
N LEU A 368 23.13 6.41 5.52
CA LEU A 368 24.22 7.37 5.56
C LEU A 368 23.97 8.32 6.74
N ILE A 369 24.73 8.12 7.82
CA ILE A 369 24.57 8.86 9.08
C ILE A 369 25.65 9.93 9.16
N THR A 370 25.24 11.17 9.38
CA THR A 370 26.14 12.30 9.65
C THR A 370 26.25 12.56 11.16
N TYR A 371 27.05 13.55 11.56
CA TYR A 371 27.16 13.94 12.96
C TYR A 371 25.82 14.42 13.53
N ASP A 372 25.02 15.14 12.75
CA ASP A 372 23.74 15.72 13.18
C ASP A 372 22.61 14.69 13.30
N ASP A 373 22.80 13.49 12.75
CA ASP A 373 21.84 12.39 12.77
C ASP A 373 22.02 11.46 14.01
N ARG A 374 23.07 11.71 14.80
CA ARG A 374 23.41 10.94 16.00
C ARG A 374 22.72 11.51 17.23
#